data_AF-A0A2G0Z1Y5-F1
#
_entry.id   AF-A0A2G0Z1Y5-F1
#
_cell.length_a   1.000
_cell.length_b   1.000
_cell.length_c   1.000
_cell.angle_alpha   90.00
_cell.angle_beta   90.00
_cell.angle_gamma   90.00
#
_symmetry.space_group_name_H-M   'P 1'
#
loop_
_entity.id
_entity.type
_entity.pdbx_description
1 polymer ?
#
loop_
_entity_poly.entity_id
_entity_poly.type
_entity_poly.pdbx_seq_one_letter_code
_entity_poly.pdbx_strand_id
1 'polypeptide(L)'
;MRKIFLACPYSHADANVTHERFIRCNQVAATIIASGHAVFSQVSMSHPINLAFEGKDSATIGKLWAPVDVLFMEMMEELIILDLPGWDLSSGIKREIEFFKQRGQKVSLWSQVSGEFS
;
A
#
# COMPACT_ATOMS: atom_id res chain seq x y z
N MET A 1 -3.35 -9.24 -17.37
CA MET A 1 -2.46 -8.60 -16.38
C MET A 1 -3.34 -7.84 -15.41
N ARG A 2 -3.27 -8.14 -14.10
CA ARG A 2 -4.01 -7.40 -13.06
C ARG A 2 -3.40 -6.02 -12.83
N LYS A 3 -4.19 -5.04 -12.38
CA LYS A 3 -3.75 -3.68 -12.01
C LYS A 3 -4.04 -3.44 -10.52
N ILE A 4 -3.03 -3.67 -9.70
CA ILE A 4 -3.19 -3.80 -8.25
C ILE A 4 -2.67 -2.54 -7.56
N PHE A 5 -3.49 -1.95 -6.69
CA PHE A 5 -2.99 -1.06 -5.65
C PHE A 5 -2.61 -1.93 -4.44
N LEU A 6 -1.33 -1.93 -4.06
CA LEU A 6 -0.83 -2.66 -2.89
C LEU A 6 -0.70 -1.70 -1.72
N ALA A 7 -1.64 -1.81 -0.78
CA ALA A 7 -1.65 -1.11 0.48
C ALA A 7 -0.89 -1.90 1.56
N CYS A 8 -0.25 -1.20 2.49
CA CYS A 8 0.47 -1.80 3.61
C CYS A 8 0.42 -0.84 4.81
N PRO A 9 0.24 -1.31 6.06
CA PRO A 9 0.40 -0.44 7.21
C PRO A 9 1.82 0.11 7.21
N TYR A 10 1.98 1.39 7.55
CA TYR A 10 3.26 2.07 7.46
C TYR A 10 3.69 2.66 8.81
N SER A 11 3.01 3.72 9.24
CA SER A 11 3.38 4.50 10.43
C SER A 11 3.43 3.65 11.71
N HIS A 12 4.50 3.81 12.46
CA HIS A 12 4.71 3.18 13.77
C HIS A 12 5.63 4.08 14.61
N ALA A 13 5.58 3.96 15.94
CA ALA A 13 6.45 4.73 16.83
C ALA A 13 7.92 4.26 16.74
N ASP A 14 8.10 2.96 16.48
CA ASP A 14 9.42 2.35 16.24
C ASP A 14 9.75 2.36 14.73
N ALA A 15 10.84 3.02 14.37
CA ALA A 15 11.33 3.13 13.01
C ALA A 15 11.74 1.77 12.41
N ASN A 16 12.16 0.80 13.23
CA ASN A 16 12.50 -0.55 12.75
C ASN A 16 11.25 -1.26 12.21
N VAL A 17 10.10 -1.09 12.87
CA VAL A 17 8.82 -1.65 12.42
C VAL A 17 8.39 -1.03 11.10
N THR A 18 8.57 0.28 10.94
CA THR A 18 8.29 0.96 9.65
C THR A 18 9.20 0.46 8.54
N HIS A 19 10.50 0.27 8.81
CA HIS A 19 11.43 -0.27 7.83
C HIS A 19 11.11 -1.74 7.47
N GLU A 20 10.78 -2.58 8.45
CA GLU A 20 10.40 -3.96 8.19
C GLU A 20 9.15 -4.04 7.30
N ARG A 21 8.11 -3.24 7.60
CA ARG A 21 6.90 -3.14 6.77
C ARG A 21 7.22 -2.73 5.34
N PHE A 22 8.13 -1.78 5.15
CA PHE A 22 8.62 -1.41 3.82
C PHE A 22 9.28 -2.58 3.09
N ILE A 23 10.19 -3.29 3.74
CA ILE A 23 10.85 -4.47 3.14
C ILE A 23 9.82 -5.56 2.78
N ARG A 24 8.85 -5.84 3.66
CA ARG A 24 7.77 -6.80 3.39
C ARG A 24 6.91 -6.35 2.21
N CYS A 25 6.60 -5.06 2.10
CA CYS A 25 5.86 -4.51 0.98
C CYS A 25 6.62 -4.68 -0.35
N ASN A 26 7.94 -4.44 -0.37
CA ASN A 26 8.80 -4.68 -1.53
C ASN A 26 8.78 -6.16 -1.96
N GLN A 27 8.87 -7.09 -1.00
CA GLN A 27 8.86 -8.52 -1.28
C GLN A 27 7.55 -8.95 -1.96
N VAL A 28 6.40 -8.49 -1.43
CA VAL A 28 5.09 -8.79 -2.01
C VAL A 28 4.94 -8.15 -3.40
N ALA A 29 5.37 -6.90 -3.56
CA ALA A 29 5.37 -6.24 -4.87
C ALA A 29 6.21 -7.02 -5.89
N ALA A 30 7.38 -7.51 -5.50
CA ALA A 30 8.23 -8.33 -6.35
C ALA A 30 7.55 -9.63 -6.79
N THR A 31 6.85 -10.32 -5.87
CA THR A 31 6.06 -11.52 -6.21
C THR A 31 4.96 -11.21 -7.22
N ILE A 32 4.22 -10.12 -7.02
CA ILE A 32 3.14 -9.71 -7.94
C ILE A 32 3.71 -9.40 -9.33
N ILE A 33 4.85 -8.69 -9.40
CA ILE A 33 5.53 -8.36 -10.66
C ILE A 33 6.03 -9.63 -11.37
N ALA A 34 6.69 -10.53 -10.63
CA ALA A 34 7.19 -11.79 -11.16
C ALA A 34 6.07 -12.67 -11.74
N SER A 35 4.85 -12.52 -11.23
CA SER A 35 3.64 -13.21 -11.72
C SER A 35 3.01 -12.57 -12.97
N GLY A 36 3.64 -11.53 -13.55
CA GLY A 36 3.14 -10.87 -14.76
C GLY A 36 1.96 -9.92 -14.50
N HIS A 37 1.93 -9.28 -13.33
CA HIS A 37 0.90 -8.32 -12.93
C HIS A 37 1.48 -6.94 -12.66
N ALA A 38 0.68 -5.90 -12.93
CA ALA A 38 1.04 -4.53 -12.61
C ALA A 38 0.66 -4.23 -11.16
N VAL A 39 1.57 -3.57 -10.44
CA VAL A 39 1.33 -3.16 -9.05
C VAL A 39 1.83 -1.75 -8.82
N PHE A 40 0.96 -0.92 -8.24
CA PHE A 40 1.37 0.28 -7.55
C PHE A 40 1.57 -0.08 -6.07
N SER A 41 2.82 -0.19 -5.64
CA SER A 41 3.15 -0.48 -4.25
C SER A 41 3.43 0.81 -3.49
N GLN A 42 2.40 1.28 -2.77
CA GLN A 42 2.37 2.61 -2.17
C GLN A 42 3.54 2.82 -1.20
N VAL A 43 3.76 1.89 -0.28
CA VAL A 43 4.85 1.99 0.72
C VAL A 43 6.22 1.84 0.07
N SER A 44 6.36 0.97 -0.93
CA SER A 44 7.63 0.77 -1.65
C SER A 44 8.09 2.06 -2.33
N MET A 45 7.15 2.82 -2.90
CA MET A 45 7.45 4.11 -3.53
C MET A 45 7.60 5.23 -2.49
N SER A 46 6.67 5.32 -1.53
CA SER A 46 6.61 6.46 -0.62
C SER A 46 7.70 6.42 0.46
N HIS A 47 8.11 5.26 0.96
CA HIS A 47 9.12 5.17 2.03
C HIS A 47 10.45 5.87 1.71
N PRO A 48 11.15 5.56 0.59
CA PRO A 48 12.41 6.25 0.28
C PRO A 48 12.22 7.76 0.02
N ILE A 49 11.10 8.16 -0.57
CA ILE A 49 10.78 9.58 -0.81
C ILE A 49 10.49 10.30 0.51
N ASN A 50 9.83 9.62 1.46
CA ASN A 50 9.55 10.17 2.79
C ASN A 50 10.82 10.52 3.55
N LEU A 51 11.88 9.72 3.39
CA LEU A 51 13.20 9.98 3.98
C LEU A 51 13.90 11.20 3.39
N ALA A 52 13.48 11.67 2.21
CA ALA A 52 14.03 12.84 1.54
C ALA A 52 13.27 14.14 1.87
N PHE A 53 12.14 14.09 2.60
CA PHE A 53 11.45 15.30 3.05
C PHE A 53 12.16 15.94 4.25
N GLU A 54 12.66 17.15 4.07
CA GLU A 54 13.23 17.95 5.16
C GLU A 54 12.17 18.83 5.84
N GLY A 55 12.21 18.88 7.17
CA GLY A 55 11.39 19.80 7.97
C GLY A 55 9.88 19.56 7.92
N LYS A 56 9.43 18.36 7.56
CA LYS A 56 8.00 17.98 7.54
C LYS A 56 7.73 16.83 8.50
N ASP A 57 6.63 16.95 9.24
CA ASP A 57 6.14 15.86 10.08
C ASP A 57 5.34 14.83 9.26
N SER A 58 5.10 13.67 9.85
CA SER A 58 4.38 12.55 9.22
C SER A 58 2.95 12.91 8.83
N ALA A 59 2.29 13.82 9.56
CA ALA A 59 0.93 14.25 9.26
C ALA A 59 0.88 15.12 8.00
N THR A 60 1.85 16.02 7.85
CA THR A 60 2.02 16.87 6.67
C THR A 60 2.37 16.04 5.46
N ILE A 61 3.33 15.11 5.59
CA ILE A 61 3.71 14.17 4.53
C ILE A 61 2.49 13.34 4.09
N GLY A 62 1.70 12.82 5.03
CA GLY A 62 0.48 12.07 4.71
C GLY A 62 -0.55 12.87 3.90
N LYS A 63 -0.68 14.19 4.15
CA LYS A 63 -1.54 15.08 3.35
C LYS A 63 -1.02 15.30 1.94
N LEU A 64 0.30 15.30 1.74
CA LEU A 64 0.92 15.42 0.41
C LEU A 64 0.71 14.15 -0.43
N TRP A 65 0.74 12.98 0.19
CA TRP A 65 0.49 11.70 -0.48
C TRP A 65 -0.97 11.47 -0.83
N ALA A 66 -1.92 11.97 -0.03
CA ALA A 66 -3.35 11.71 -0.24
C ALA A 66 -3.85 11.92 -1.69
N PRO A 67 -3.61 13.06 -2.38
CA PRO A 67 -4.03 13.22 -3.77
C PRO A 67 -3.27 12.32 -4.76
N VAL A 68 -2.01 11.97 -4.47
CA VAL A 68 -1.22 11.05 -5.29
C VAL A 68 -1.76 9.63 -5.17
N ASP A 69 -2.05 9.18 -3.95
CA ASP A 69 -2.65 7.89 -3.68
C ASP A 69 -4.00 7.77 -4.41
N VAL A 70 -4.86 8.79 -4.33
CA VAL A 70 -6.14 8.83 -5.07
C VAL A 70 -5.93 8.65 -6.58
N LEU A 71 -4.99 9.39 -7.18
CA LEU A 71 -4.69 9.25 -8.61
C LEU A 71 -4.29 7.81 -8.99
N PHE A 72 -3.43 7.16 -8.19
CA PHE A 72 -3.08 5.77 -8.46
C PHE A 72 -4.23 4.81 -8.21
N MET A 73 -5.02 5.00 -7.15
CA MET A 73 -6.21 4.20 -6.90
C MET A 73 -7.22 4.33 -8.05
N GLU A 74 -7.41 5.52 -8.64
CA GLU A 74 -8.25 5.74 -9.82
C GLU A 74 -7.84 4.87 -11.02
N MET A 75 -6.53 4.71 -11.23
CA MET A 75 -5.98 3.93 -12.35
C MET A 75 -5.94 2.42 -12.12
N MET A 76 -6.03 1.96 -10.86
CA MET A 76 -6.00 0.54 -10.51
C MET A 76 -7.41 -0.09 -10.55
N GLU A 77 -7.44 -1.42 -10.68
CA GLU A 77 -8.67 -2.22 -10.84
C GLU A 77 -9.02 -3.02 -9.58
N GLU A 78 -8.07 -3.17 -8.66
CA GLU A 78 -8.27 -3.84 -7.38
C GLU A 78 -7.30 -3.33 -6.31
N LEU A 79 -7.67 -3.56 -5.06
CA LEU A 79 -6.88 -3.29 -3.86
C LEU A 79 -6.46 -4.61 -3.20
N ILE A 80 -5.16 -4.76 -2.99
CA ILE A 80 -4.61 -5.80 -2.13
C ILE A 80 -4.00 -5.13 -0.90
N ILE A 81 -4.38 -5.62 0.27
CA ILE A 81 -3.85 -5.16 1.55
C ILE A 81 -2.85 -6.18 2.04
N LEU A 82 -1.61 -5.77 2.21
CA LEU A 82 -0.62 -6.54 2.95
C LEU A 82 -0.98 -6.49 4.44
N ASP A 83 -1.63 -7.54 4.91
CA ASP A 83 -2.31 -7.65 6.20
C ASP A 83 -1.35 -7.94 7.37
N LEU A 84 -0.25 -7.18 7.44
CA LEU A 84 0.67 -7.18 8.58
C LEU A 84 0.00 -6.64 9.86
N PRO A 85 0.50 -6.97 11.07
CA PRO A 85 -0.07 -6.50 12.32
C PRO A 85 -0.32 -4.98 12.33
N GLY A 86 -1.55 -4.59 12.66
CA GLY A 86 -2.02 -3.21 12.70
C GLY A 86 -2.60 -2.65 11.39
N TRP A 87 -2.72 -3.45 10.32
CA TRP A 87 -3.37 -3.02 9.07
C TRP A 87 -4.82 -2.55 9.28
N ASP A 88 -5.55 -3.23 10.15
CA ASP A 88 -6.96 -3.01 10.50
C ASP A 88 -7.18 -1.75 11.36
N LEU A 89 -6.09 -1.23 11.96
CA LEU A 89 -6.08 0.03 12.69
C LEU A 89 -5.76 1.24 11.79
N SER A 90 -5.20 1.01 10.60
CA SER A 90 -4.79 2.07 9.69
C SER A 90 -5.99 2.83 9.12
N SER A 91 -6.08 4.13 9.43
CA SER A 91 -7.10 5.00 8.85
C SER A 91 -6.91 5.22 7.35
N GLY A 92 -5.67 5.14 6.85
CA GLY A 92 -5.36 5.17 5.41
C GLY A 92 -5.98 3.99 4.69
N ILE A 93 -5.69 2.77 5.17
CA ILE A 93 -6.21 1.53 4.59
C ILE A 93 -7.74 1.49 4.63
N LYS A 94 -8.37 1.97 5.72
CA LYS A 94 -9.84 2.08 5.78
C LYS A 94 -10.42 2.96 4.68
N ARG A 95 -9.77 4.09 4.36
CA ARG A 95 -10.20 4.98 3.27
C ARG A 95 -9.99 4.33 1.91
N GLU A 96 -8.87 3.65 1.71
CA GLU A 96 -8.57 2.91 0.48
C GLU A 96 -9.60 1.79 0.26
N ILE A 97 -9.91 0.98 1.28
CA ILE A 97 -10.97 -0.04 1.22
C ILE A 97 -12.29 0.55 0.77
N GLU A 98 -12.71 1.66 1.39
CA GLU A 98 -13.97 2.31 1.08
C GLU A 98 -13.97 2.84 -0.36
N PHE A 99 -12.88 3.45 -0.81
CA PHE A 99 -12.73 3.96 -2.17
C PHE A 99 -12.90 2.87 -3.23
N PHE A 100 -12.24 1.71 -3.07
CA PHE A 100 -12.39 0.59 -4.02
C PHE A 100 -13.77 -0.06 -3.93
N LYS A 101 -14.35 -0.20 -2.73
CA LYS A 101 -15.71 -0.74 -2.56
C LYS A 101 -16.78 0.12 -3.23
N GLN A 102 -16.70 1.44 -3.10
CA GLN A 102 -17.64 2.36 -3.75
C GLN A 102 -17.61 2.26 -5.28
N ARG A 103 -16.48 1.82 -5.85
CA ARG A 103 -16.30 1.58 -7.29
C ARG A 103 -16.63 0.15 -7.71
N GLY A 104 -17.10 -0.69 -6.79
CA GLY A 104 -17.38 -2.11 -7.05
C GLY A 104 -16.13 -2.94 -7.39
N GLN A 105 -14.95 -2.47 -7.00
CA GLN A 105 -13.68 -3.13 -7.30
C GLN A 105 -13.29 -4.16 -6.23
N LYS A 106 -12.47 -5.14 -6.62
CA LYS A 106 -12.02 -6.22 -5.71
C LYS A 106 -11.15 -5.62 -4.59
N VAL A 107 -11.42 -6.02 -3.36
CA VAL A 107 -10.60 -5.74 -2.18
C VAL A 107 -10.24 -7.06 -1.53
N SER A 108 -8.96 -7.30 -1.26
CA SER A 108 -8.50 -8.58 -0.71
C SER A 108 -7.34 -8.41 0.27
N LEU A 109 -7.22 -9.35 1.21
CA LEU A 109 -6.03 -9.47 2.05
C LEU A 109 -4.99 -10.34 1.35
N TRP A 110 -3.72 -9.96 1.41
CA TRP A 110 -2.63 -10.71 0.79
C TRP A 110 -2.59 -12.17 1.26
N SER A 111 -2.79 -12.42 2.56
CA SER A 111 -2.86 -13.78 3.12
C SER A 111 -3.90 -14.69 2.44
N GLN A 112 -4.97 -14.11 1.89
CA GLN A 112 -6.06 -14.86 1.24
C GLN A 112 -5.82 -15.11 -0.24
N VAL A 113 -5.08 -14.21 -0.91
CA VAL A 113 -4.93 -14.24 -2.38
C VAL A 113 -3.51 -14.55 -2.83
N SER A 114 -2.54 -14.70 -1.93
CA SER A 114 -1.14 -14.97 -2.27
C SER A 114 -0.95 -16.19 -3.18
N GLY A 115 -1.77 -17.23 -3.04
CA GLY A 115 -1.76 -18.41 -3.92
C GLY A 115 -2.24 -18.15 -5.37
N GLU A 116 -2.81 -16.98 -5.65
CA GLU A 116 -3.15 -16.55 -7.02
C GLU A 116 -1.91 -16.06 -7.81
N PHE A 117 -0.74 -15.92 -7.16
CA PHE A 117 0.50 -15.33 -7.69
C PHE A 117 1.66 -16.35 -7.75
N SER A 118 1.32 -17.62 -7.98
CA SER A 118 2.26 -18.75 -8.10
C SER A 118 2.30 -19.33 -9.49
#